data_AF-A0A9D4PWX5-F1
#
_entry.id   AF-A0A9D4PWX5-F1
#
_cell.length_a   1.000
_cell.length_b   1.000
_cell.length_c   1.000
_cell.angle_alpha   90.00
_cell.angle_beta   90.00
_cell.angle_gamma   90.00
#
_symmetry.space_group_name_H-M   'P 1'
#
loop_
_entity.id
_entity.type
_entity.pdbx_description
1 polymer ?
#
loop_
_entity_poly.entity_id
_entity_poly.type
_entity_poly.pdbx_seq_one_letter_code
_entity_poly.pdbx_strand_id
1 'polypeptide(L)'
;MPSVREQLEHWKRAIPRQEADDFSLDSKHVRVCAKHFDSSDIIRTDDFMITGDAWSLPRDKLRLRPNAIPRLFYGLPEYFTMPKPRPRTVRPPLKRPREPQTTARNLRVCAKTA
;
A
#
# COMPACT_ATOMS: atom_id res chain seq x y z
N MET A 1 6.01 -13.28 11.48
CA MET A 1 4.58 -13.29 11.12
C MET A 1 3.80 -13.07 12.41
N PRO A 2 2.90 -12.08 12.51
CA PRO A 2 2.14 -11.87 13.74
C PRO A 2 1.36 -13.12 14.08
N SER A 3 1.29 -13.45 15.36
CA SER A 3 0.42 -14.50 15.85
C SER A 3 -1.05 -14.10 15.62
N VAL A 4 -1.93 -15.10 15.45
CA VAL A 4 -3.38 -14.87 15.27
C VAL A 4 -3.94 -13.98 16.38
N ARG A 5 -3.42 -14.11 17.60
CA ARG A 5 -3.80 -13.31 18.77
C ARG A 5 -3.50 -11.82 18.57
N GLU A 6 -2.31 -11.46 18.11
CA GLU A 6 -1.93 -10.05 17.86
C GLU A 6 -2.80 -9.40 16.79
N GLN A 7 -3.14 -10.15 15.74
CA GLN A 7 -4.03 -9.68 14.69
C GLN A 7 -5.46 -9.45 15.21
N LEU A 8 -5.96 -10.32 16.08
CA LEU A 8 -7.27 -10.13 16.73
C LEU A 8 -7.30 -8.90 17.63
N GLU A 9 -6.22 -8.62 18.37
CA GLU A 9 -6.12 -7.40 19.18
C GLU A 9 -6.16 -6.13 18.31
N HIS A 10 -5.55 -6.16 17.12
CA HIS A 10 -5.67 -5.06 16.17
C HIS A 10 -7.09 -4.92 15.63
N TRP A 11 -7.80 -6.03 15.40
CA TRP A 11 -9.19 -6.02 14.96
C TRP A 11 -10.13 -5.50 16.04
N LYS A 12 -9.89 -5.86 17.31
CA LYS A 12 -10.63 -5.33 18.46
C LYS A 12 -10.61 -3.81 18.42
N ARG A 13 -9.44 -3.19 18.30
CA ARG A 13 -9.29 -1.72 18.25
C ARG A 13 -9.91 -1.07 17.02
N ALA A 14 -9.94 -1.77 15.89
CA ALA A 14 -10.41 -1.22 14.62
C ALA A 14 -11.93 -1.31 14.45
N ILE A 15 -12.60 -2.28 15.06
CA ILE A 15 -14.03 -2.50 14.92
C ILE A 15 -14.78 -1.62 15.93
N PRO A 16 -15.63 -0.68 15.48
CA PRO A 16 -16.30 0.30 16.36
C PRO A 16 -17.28 -0.29 17.39
N ARG A 17 -17.65 -1.56 17.24
CA ARG A 17 -18.73 -2.23 18.01
C ARG A 17 -18.35 -2.59 19.46
N GLN A 18 -17.32 -1.95 20.02
CA GLN A 18 -16.76 -2.29 21.33
C GLN A 18 -17.71 -2.01 22.50
N GLU A 19 -18.67 -1.11 22.34
CA GLU A 19 -19.52 -0.64 23.45
C GLU A 19 -20.75 -1.52 23.75
N ALA A 20 -20.99 -2.58 22.97
CA ALA A 20 -22.04 -3.54 23.29
C ALA A 20 -21.45 -4.62 24.22
N ASP A 21 -21.92 -4.66 25.47
CA ASP A 21 -21.50 -5.60 26.54
C ASP A 21 -21.45 -7.08 26.08
N ASP A 22 -22.25 -7.44 25.07
CA ASP A 22 -22.36 -8.80 24.54
C ASP A 22 -21.41 -9.14 23.38
N PHE A 23 -20.59 -8.20 22.89
CA PHE A 23 -19.79 -8.40 21.69
C PHE A 23 -18.32 -8.74 21.97
N SER A 24 -17.95 -10.01 21.79
CA SER A 24 -16.56 -10.47 21.85
C SER A 24 -16.07 -11.06 20.52
N LEU A 25 -14.99 -10.48 19.98
CA LEU A 25 -14.31 -10.96 18.77
C LEU A 25 -13.62 -12.32 18.95
N ASP A 26 -13.42 -12.77 20.19
CA ASP A 26 -12.83 -14.07 20.50
C ASP A 26 -13.85 -15.21 20.36
N SER A 27 -15.13 -14.88 20.18
CA SER A 27 -16.19 -15.86 19.97
C SER A 27 -16.05 -16.55 18.61
N LYS A 28 -16.15 -17.89 18.60
CA LYS A 28 -16.11 -18.74 17.41
C LYS A 28 -17.16 -18.40 16.34
N HIS A 29 -18.19 -17.66 16.71
CA HIS A 29 -19.29 -17.27 15.83
C HIS A 29 -19.07 -15.92 15.16
N VAL A 30 -18.10 -15.13 15.61
CA VAL A 30 -17.85 -13.81 15.04
C VAL A 30 -17.05 -13.94 13.75
N ARG A 31 -17.58 -13.37 12.67
CA ARG A 31 -16.98 -13.38 11.35
C ARG A 31 -16.97 -11.97 10.79
N VAL A 32 -15.86 -11.59 10.16
CA VAL A 32 -15.73 -10.31 9.44
C VAL A 32 -15.72 -10.61 7.95
N CYS A 33 -16.70 -10.07 7.23
CA CYS A 33 -16.79 -10.26 5.78
C CYS A 33 -15.65 -9.54 5.04
N ALA A 34 -15.25 -10.07 3.88
CA ALA A 34 -14.20 -9.50 3.03
C ALA A 34 -14.44 -8.03 2.65
N LYS A 35 -15.71 -7.58 2.58
CA LYS A 35 -16.09 -6.18 2.30
C LYS A 35 -15.50 -5.16 3.27
N HIS A 36 -15.16 -5.57 4.49
CA HIS A 36 -14.61 -4.67 5.51
C HIS A 36 -13.09 -4.44 5.35
N PHE A 37 -12.44 -5.18 4.44
CA PHE A 37 -11.02 -5.08 4.17
C PHE A 37 -10.77 -4.37 2.84
N ASP A 38 -9.59 -3.75 2.72
CA ASP A 38 -9.13 -3.24 1.44
C ASP A 38 -8.85 -4.40 0.47
N SER A 39 -9.15 -4.20 -0.81
CA SER A 39 -8.87 -5.20 -1.86
C SER A 39 -7.41 -5.63 -1.90
N SER A 40 -6.48 -4.75 -1.53
CA SER A 40 -5.02 -5.01 -1.48
C SER A 40 -4.62 -5.98 -0.36
N ASP A 41 -5.47 -6.13 0.66
CA ASP A 41 -5.24 -7.01 1.80
C ASP A 41 -5.94 -8.38 1.61
N ILE A 42 -6.62 -8.57 0.48
CA ILE A 42 -7.30 -9.82 0.11
C ILE A 42 -6.48 -10.55 -0.96
N ILE A 43 -6.05 -11.77 -0.66
CA ILE A 43 -5.37 -12.67 -1.58
C ILE A 43 -6.43 -13.42 -2.39
N ARG A 44 -6.54 -13.06 -3.66
CA ARG A 44 -7.48 -13.67 -4.64
C ARG A 44 -6.82 -14.71 -5.53
N THR A 45 -5.54 -14.56 -5.83
CA THR A 45 -4.77 -15.48 -6.67
C THR A 45 -3.62 -16.07 -5.87
N ASP A 46 -3.28 -17.32 -6.18
CA ASP A 46 -2.01 -17.92 -5.79
C ASP A 46 -1.05 -17.83 -6.96
N ASP A 47 0.07 -17.16 -6.73
CA ASP A 47 1.14 -17.03 -7.71
C ASP A 47 2.21 -18.09 -7.40
N PHE A 48 2.54 -18.93 -8.37
CA PHE A 48 3.58 -19.94 -8.25
C PHE A 48 4.47 -19.97 -9.49
N MET A 49 5.74 -20.24 -9.28
CA MET A 49 6.70 -20.45 -10.37
C MET A 49 6.83 -21.95 -10.63
N ILE A 50 6.48 -22.37 -11.85
CA ILE A 50 6.72 -23.73 -12.33
C ILE A 50 7.67 -23.61 -13.51
N THR A 51 8.85 -24.23 -13.38
CA THR A 51 9.85 -24.30 -14.46
C THR A 51 10.28 -22.94 -15.03
N GLY A 52 10.27 -21.89 -14.19
CA GLY A 52 10.67 -20.54 -14.59
C GLY A 52 9.53 -19.66 -15.12
N ASP A 53 8.35 -20.23 -15.36
CA ASP A 53 7.16 -19.48 -15.75
C ASP A 53 6.32 -19.11 -14.52
N ALA A 54 5.86 -17.86 -14.50
CA ALA A 54 4.96 -17.37 -13.46
C ALA A 54 3.51 -17.72 -13.81
N TRP A 55 2.89 -18.55 -12.99
CA TRP A 55 1.50 -18.94 -13.10
C TRP A 55 0.70 -18.30 -11.97
N SER A 56 -0.51 -17.83 -12.28
CA SER A 56 -1.46 -17.33 -11.28
C SER A 56 -2.75 -18.13 -11.36
N LEU A 57 -3.17 -18.72 -10.24
CA LEU A 57 -4.41 -19.49 -10.13
C LEU A 57 -5.40 -18.73 -9.24
N PRO A 58 -6.62 -18.43 -9.72
CA PRO A 58 -7.66 -17.86 -8.86
C PRO A 58 -8.04 -18.84 -7.75
N ARG A 59 -8.21 -18.32 -6.53
CA ARG A 59 -8.70 -19.08 -5.39
C ARG A 59 -10.22 -19.06 -5.32
N ASP A 60 -10.81 -20.23 -5.08
CA ASP A 60 -12.23 -20.33 -4.69
C ASP A 60 -12.49 -19.68 -3.33
N LYS A 61 -11.55 -19.85 -2.39
CA LYS A 61 -11.63 -19.27 -1.04
C LYS A 61 -10.61 -18.16 -0.87
N LEU A 62 -11.10 -16.94 -0.77
CA LEU A 62 -10.29 -15.76 -0.50
C LEU A 62 -9.55 -15.91 0.84
N ARG A 63 -8.29 -15.47 0.89
CA ARG A 63 -7.51 -15.43 2.13
C ARG A 63 -7.10 -14.00 2.44
N LEU A 64 -7.07 -13.65 3.72
CA LEU A 64 -6.56 -12.36 4.16
C LEU A 64 -5.03 -12.40 4.24
N ARG A 65 -4.39 -11.30 3.88
CA ARG A 65 -2.97 -11.09 4.13
C ARG A 65 -2.69 -11.07 5.64
N PRO A 66 -1.49 -11.54 6.07
CA PRO A 66 -1.07 -11.33 7.44
C PRO A 66 -1.00 -9.82 7.70
N ASN A 67 -1.59 -9.34 8.79
CA ASN A 67 -1.79 -7.91 9.12
C ASN A 67 -2.93 -7.19 8.40
N ALA A 68 -3.84 -7.88 7.71
CA ALA A 68 -5.05 -7.24 7.21
C ALA A 68 -5.88 -6.71 8.38
N ILE A 69 -6.29 -5.44 8.34
CA ILE A 69 -7.10 -4.78 9.38
C ILE A 69 -8.41 -4.31 8.74
N PRO A 70 -9.58 -4.58 9.35
CA PRO A 70 -10.84 -4.07 8.84
C PRO A 70 -10.88 -2.54 8.99
N ARG A 71 -11.22 -1.86 7.90
CA ARG A 71 -11.17 -0.39 7.77
C ARG A 71 -12.42 0.20 7.17
N LEU A 72 -13.21 -0.61 6.49
CA LEU A 72 -14.41 -0.19 5.77
C LEU A 72 -15.64 -0.64 6.57
N PHE A 73 -16.47 0.30 7.01
CA PHE A 73 -17.68 -0.01 7.77
C PHE A 73 -18.89 0.68 7.13
N TYR A 74 -19.52 -0.05 6.20
CA TYR A 74 -20.74 0.41 5.53
C TYR A 74 -21.92 0.47 6.51
N GLY A 75 -22.73 1.52 6.41
CA GLY A 75 -23.90 1.74 7.28
C GLY A 75 -23.57 2.42 8.61
N LEU A 76 -22.29 2.72 8.87
CA LEU A 76 -21.86 3.63 9.92
C LEU A 76 -21.48 5.00 9.34
N PRO A 77 -21.45 6.06 10.16
CA PRO A 77 -20.91 7.34 9.75
C PRO A 77 -19.51 7.24 9.14
N GLU A 78 -19.23 8.11 8.16
CA GLU A 78 -18.01 8.05 7.35
C GLU A 78 -16.71 8.10 8.18
N TYR A 79 -16.72 8.79 9.32
CA TYR A 79 -15.56 8.88 10.21
C TYR A 79 -15.11 7.54 10.81
N PHE A 80 -15.97 6.52 10.82
CA PHE A 80 -15.57 5.16 11.20
C PHE A 80 -14.88 4.40 10.07
N THR A 81 -15.05 4.84 8.83
CA THR A 81 -14.41 4.23 7.65
C THR A 81 -13.11 4.95 7.35
N MET A 82 -11.97 4.27 7.53
CA MET A 82 -10.65 4.84 7.28
C MET A 82 -9.90 4.04 6.20
N PRO A 83 -10.11 4.34 4.90
CA PRO A 83 -9.46 3.63 3.81
C PRO A 83 -7.93 3.72 3.94
N LYS A 84 -7.23 2.71 3.42
CA LYS A 84 -5.77 2.64 3.51
C LYS A 84 -5.15 3.84 2.79
N PRO A 85 -4.24 4.60 3.43
CA PRO A 85 -3.56 5.70 2.75
C PRO A 85 -2.78 5.15 1.56
N ARG A 86 -2.94 5.79 0.40
CA ARG A 86 -2.21 5.40 -0.80
C ARG A 86 -0.71 5.58 -0.55
N PRO A 87 0.15 4.63 -0.96
CA PRO A 87 1.59 4.80 -0.83
C PRO A 87 2.01 6.08 -1.55
N ARG A 88 2.79 6.92 -0.87
CA ARG A 88 3.30 8.16 -1.48
C ARG A 88 4.25 7.76 -2.61
N THR A 89 3.92 8.17 -3.83
CA THR A 89 4.88 8.09 -4.94
C THR A 89 6.02 9.03 -4.61
N VAL A 90 7.17 8.48 -4.21
CA VAL A 90 8.40 9.27 -4.05
C VAL A 90 8.77 9.74 -5.45
N ARG A 91 8.56 11.03 -5.73
CA ARG A 91 9.04 11.62 -6.98
C ARG A 91 10.57 11.51 -6.96
N PRO A 92 11.22 10.99 -8.02
CA PRO A 92 12.66 10.95 -8.06
C PRO A 92 13.23 12.38 -7.96
N PRO A 93 14.39 12.58 -7.33
CA PRO A 93 15.01 13.89 -7.24
C PRO A 93 15.25 14.45 -8.65
N LEU A 94 14.79 15.67 -8.91
CA LEU A 94 15.12 16.39 -10.15
C LEU A 94 16.64 16.59 -10.20
N LYS A 95 17.31 15.89 -11.12
CA LYS A 95 18.73 16.15 -11.41
C LYS A 95 18.84 17.54 -12.02
N ARG A 96 19.49 18.47 -11.32
CA ARG A 96 19.79 19.80 -11.88
C ARG A 96 20.75 19.63 -13.06
N PRO A 97 20.51 20.26 -14.24
CA PRO A 97 21.49 20.27 -15.32
C PRO A 97 22.78 20.94 -14.84
N ARG A 98 23.92 20.30 -15.07
CA ARG A 98 25.24 20.89 -14.84
C ARG A 98 25.56 21.75 -16.07
N GLU A 99 25.75 23.06 -15.88
CA GLU A 99 26.12 23.96 -16.97
C GLU A 99 27.44 23.51 -17.63
N PRO A 100 27.51 23.43 -18.97
CA PRO A 100 28.76 23.22 -19.68
C PRO A 100 29.59 24.50 -19.61
N GLN A 101 30.78 24.42 -19.02
CA GLN A 101 31.77 25.49 -19.07
C GLN A 101 32.30 25.63 -20.50
N THR A 102 31.77 26.59 -21.25
CA THR A 102 32.31 26.97 -22.57
C THR A 102 33.66 27.66 -22.39
N THR A 103 34.75 26.96 -22.70
CA THR A 103 36.09 27.54 -22.86
C THR A 103 36.19 28.26 -24.21
N ALA A 104 35.81 29.54 -24.24
CA ALA A 104 36.05 30.39 -25.41
C ALA A 104 37.49 30.96 -25.37
N ARG A 105 38.36 30.41 -26.23
CA ARG A 105 39.73 30.88 -26.48
C ARG A 105 39.68 32.06 -27.46
N ASN A 106 39.80 33.29 -26.96
CA ASN A 106 39.85 34.49 -27.80
C ASN A 106 41.24 34.64 -28.46
N LEU A 107 41.31 34.45 -29.78
CA LEU A 107 42.43 34.91 -30.63
C LEU A 107 42.07 36.30 -31.17
N ARG A 108 42.75 37.33 -30.66
CA ARG A 108 42.73 38.68 -31.25
C ARG A 108 43.74 38.73 -32.39
N VAL A 109 43.25 38.94 -33.61
CA VAL A 109 44.08 39.43 -34.72
C VAL A 109 43.43 40.75 -35.18
N CYS A 110 44.05 41.88 -34.81
CA CYS A 110 43.71 43.17 -35.41
C CYS A 110 44.58 43.35 -36.67
N ALA A 111 43.95 43.40 -37.83
CA ALA A 111 44.58 43.80 -39.09
C ALA A 111 44.72 45.33 -39.15
N LYS A 112 45.89 45.78 -39.62
CA LYS A 112 46.28 47.16 -39.96
C LYS A 112 45.59 47.63 -41.24
N THR A 113 45.50 48.95 -41.45
CA THR A 113 45.57 49.74 -42.73
C THR A 113 45.14 51.18 -42.37
N ALA A 114 45.68 52.29 -42.87
CA ALA A 114 46.92 52.70 -43.54
C ALA A 114 47.07 54.22 -43.29
#